data_AF-A0A3M9MVA2-F1
#
_entry.id   AF-A0A3M9MVA2-F1
#
_cell.length_a   1.000
_cell.length_b   1.000
_cell.length_c   1.000
_cell.angle_alpha   90.00
_cell.angle_beta   90.00
_cell.angle_gamma   90.00
#
_symmetry.space_group_name_H-M   'P 1'
#
loop_
_entity.id
_entity.type
_entity.pdbx_description
1 polymer ?
#
loop_
_entity_poly.entity_id
_entity_poly.type
_entity_poly.pdbx_seq_one_letter_code
_entity_poly.pdbx_strand_id
1 'polypeptide(L)'
;MGMIAFIGVVLVVCVVFYRWATRKTRRRKKVMAQEFPAEWRRILTDRVGFYHTLKTDEEKNRFEKMVQLFLSEKRITGIETVIDDTTKVLVAASAIIPTFGLQDWEYTNLGEVLVFPGSLQRFKDEDSEAVSEVLGRVNPFQNDHYVTLSKPALERGFNDMADRQNVGIHEFAHMLDQADGEINGTPGAYLPEEMVLPWQELVDRKIKEIKKGESDINPYAATNEAEFFAVSTEYFFEKPGQMAEKHPRLYAMLTRIFRQNPKRRFGINFRELLNPYGKRLGRNEPCPCRSGQKYKNCCLPKRSAA
;
A
#
# COMPACT_ATOMS: atom_id res chain seq x y z
N MET A 1 4.40 -8.96 60.29
CA MET A 1 4.23 -7.73 59.49
C MET A 1 5.11 -7.71 58.24
N GLY A 2 6.42 -7.98 58.33
CA GLY A 2 7.33 -7.92 57.16
C GLY A 2 6.98 -8.87 56.00
N MET A 3 6.57 -10.11 56.27
CA MET A 3 6.23 -11.09 55.22
C MET A 3 4.97 -10.71 54.42
N ILE A 4 3.93 -10.19 55.09
CA ILE A 4 2.70 -9.74 54.44
C ILE A 4 2.99 -8.50 53.56
N ALA A 5 3.79 -7.56 54.06
CA ALA A 5 4.22 -6.40 53.30
C ALA A 5 5.07 -6.79 52.07
N PHE A 6 6.00 -7.75 52.23
CA PHE A 6 6.81 -8.28 51.13
C PHE A 6 5.95 -8.95 50.05
N ILE A 7 5.00 -9.81 50.43
CA ILE A 7 4.07 -10.44 49.50
C ILE A 7 3.24 -9.37 48.76
N GLY A 8 2.79 -8.33 49.45
CA GLY A 8 2.08 -7.20 48.84
C GLY A 8 2.91 -6.48 47.76
N VAL A 9 4.18 -6.20 48.05
CA VAL A 9 5.10 -5.56 47.08
C VAL A 9 5.33 -6.47 45.86
N VAL A 10 5.59 -7.76 46.07
CA VAL A 10 5.80 -8.73 44.98
C VAL A 10 4.56 -8.80 44.09
N LEU A 11 3.36 -8.87 44.68
CA LEU A 11 2.10 -8.86 43.91
C LEU A 11 1.94 -7.60 43.07
N VAL A 12 2.25 -6.41 43.62
CA VAL A 12 2.20 -5.16 42.86
C VAL A 12 3.19 -5.18 41.70
N VAL A 13 4.43 -5.62 41.93
CA VAL A 13 5.46 -5.74 40.87
C VAL A 13 5.00 -6.71 39.79
N CYS A 14 4.48 -7.88 40.16
CA CYS A 14 3.93 -8.86 39.22
C CYS A 14 2.76 -8.30 38.41
N VAL A 15 1.85 -7.55 39.03
CA VAL A 15 0.72 -6.92 38.33
C VAL A 15 1.20 -5.81 37.40
N VAL A 16 2.13 -4.96 37.82
CA VAL A 16 2.71 -3.91 36.97
C VAL A 16 3.45 -4.52 35.78
N PHE A 17 4.28 -5.53 36.03
CA PHE A 17 5.00 -6.26 34.99
C PHE A 17 4.05 -6.95 34.01
N TYR A 18 3.05 -7.69 34.50
CA TYR A 18 2.02 -8.31 33.67
C TYR A 18 1.29 -7.27 32.82
N ARG A 19 0.93 -6.12 33.40
CA ARG A 19 0.26 -5.04 32.65
C ARG A 19 1.17 -4.43 31.59
N TRP A 20 2.44 -4.22 31.87
CA TRP A 20 3.41 -3.71 30.91
C TRP A 20 3.63 -4.72 29.78
N ALA A 21 3.95 -5.98 30.11
CA ALA A 21 4.23 -7.04 29.15
C ALA A 21 3.03 -7.35 28.23
N THR A 22 1.80 -7.28 28.76
CA THR A 22 0.58 -7.52 27.98
C THR A 22 -0.02 -6.26 27.35
N ARG A 23 0.61 -5.08 27.48
CA ARG A 23 0.04 -3.80 27.01
C ARG A 23 -0.25 -3.81 25.51
N LYS A 24 0.71 -4.25 24.68
CA LYS A 24 0.56 -4.33 23.22
C LYS A 24 -0.60 -5.27 22.86
N THR A 25 -0.57 -6.51 23.36
CA THR A 25 -1.61 -7.51 23.10
C THR A 25 -3.01 -7.06 23.53
N ARG A 26 -3.15 -6.46 24.71
CA ARG A 26 -4.44 -5.96 25.20
C ARG A 26 -4.96 -4.79 24.37
N ARG A 27 -4.08 -3.88 23.94
CA ARG A 27 -4.43 -2.78 23.04
C ARG A 27 -4.93 -3.33 21.69
N ARG A 28 -4.21 -4.28 21.09
CA ARG A 28 -4.61 -4.92 19.82
C ARG A 28 -5.93 -5.64 19.94
N LYS A 29 -6.14 -6.43 21.00
CA LYS A 29 -7.44 -7.08 21.26
C LYS A 29 -8.57 -6.06 21.35
N LYS A 30 -8.35 -4.93 22.04
CA LYS A 30 -9.35 -3.86 22.13
C LYS A 30 -9.65 -3.23 20.77
N VAL A 31 -8.63 -2.93 19.97
CA VAL A 31 -8.79 -2.35 18.62
C VAL A 31 -9.49 -3.33 17.69
N MET A 32 -9.10 -4.59 17.70
CA MET A 32 -9.70 -5.62 16.85
C MET A 32 -11.17 -5.90 17.21
N ALA A 33 -11.55 -5.72 18.47
CA ALA A 33 -12.94 -5.83 18.91
C ALA A 33 -13.82 -4.63 18.52
N GLN A 34 -13.24 -3.49 18.15
CA GLN A 34 -14.00 -2.34 17.66
C GLN A 34 -14.49 -2.57 16.24
N GLU A 35 -15.68 -2.07 15.93
CA GLU A 35 -16.16 -2.04 14.56
C GLU A 35 -15.28 -1.14 13.69
N PHE A 36 -15.15 -1.48 12.41
CA PHE A 36 -14.43 -0.65 11.47
C PHE A 36 -15.26 0.59 11.12
N PRO A 37 -14.71 1.81 11.27
CA PRO A 37 -15.47 3.04 11.03
C PRO A 37 -16.07 3.09 9.63
N ALA A 38 -17.35 3.46 9.54
CA ALA A 38 -18.08 3.52 8.26
C ALA A 38 -17.42 4.47 7.25
N GLU A 39 -16.89 5.60 7.72
CA GLU A 39 -16.20 6.58 6.89
C GLU A 39 -14.90 6.02 6.29
N TRP A 40 -14.13 5.26 7.07
CA TRP A 40 -12.92 4.61 6.56
C TRP A 40 -13.27 3.57 5.50
N ARG A 41 -14.38 2.84 5.68
CA ARG A 41 -14.84 1.85 4.69
C ARG A 41 -15.25 2.52 3.39
N ARG A 42 -15.92 3.68 3.49
CA ARG A 42 -16.27 4.51 2.35
C ARG A 42 -15.01 4.94 1.59
N ILE A 43 -13.99 5.45 2.29
CA ILE A 43 -12.71 5.82 1.66
C ILE A 43 -12.05 4.61 0.96
N LEU A 44 -11.97 3.44 1.61
CA LEU A 44 -11.43 2.23 0.97
C LEU A 44 -12.22 1.83 -0.28
N THR A 45 -13.54 1.94 -0.23
CA THR A 45 -14.44 1.62 -1.34
C THR A 45 -14.42 2.67 -2.45
N ASP A 46 -14.08 3.92 -2.17
CA ASP A 46 -14.10 4.96 -3.19
C ASP A 46 -12.72 5.16 -3.83
N ARG A 47 -11.64 4.87 -3.09
CA ARG A 47 -10.27 5.30 -3.44
C ARG A 47 -9.28 4.15 -3.59
N VAL A 48 -9.52 2.98 -3.00
CA VAL A 48 -8.49 1.92 -2.96
C VAL A 48 -8.86 0.80 -3.92
N GLY A 49 -8.32 0.88 -5.15
CA GLY A 49 -8.52 -0.11 -6.21
C GLY A 49 -8.32 -1.56 -5.74
N PHE A 50 -7.25 -1.80 -4.99
CA PHE A 50 -6.93 -3.10 -4.40
C PHE A 50 -8.07 -3.66 -3.53
N TYR A 51 -8.76 -2.83 -2.75
CA TYR A 51 -9.83 -3.25 -1.84
C TYR A 51 -11.03 -3.86 -2.58
N HIS A 52 -11.33 -3.38 -3.79
CA HIS A 52 -12.37 -3.97 -4.64
C HIS A 52 -11.97 -5.33 -5.23
N THR A 53 -10.67 -5.64 -5.26
CA THR A 53 -10.19 -6.94 -5.75
C THR A 53 -10.35 -8.05 -4.71
N LEU A 54 -10.65 -7.68 -3.45
CA LEU A 54 -10.97 -8.61 -2.36
C LEU A 54 -12.38 -9.16 -2.57
N LYS A 55 -12.48 -10.48 -2.82
CA LYS A 55 -13.72 -11.10 -3.30
C LYS A 55 -14.66 -11.51 -2.17
N THR A 56 -14.10 -11.86 -1.02
CA THR A 56 -14.88 -12.35 0.11
C THR A 56 -14.93 -11.31 1.23
N ASP A 57 -15.98 -11.37 2.03
CA ASP A 57 -16.13 -10.48 3.17
C ASP A 57 -15.07 -10.76 4.24
N GLU A 58 -14.55 -11.99 4.34
CA GLU A 58 -13.43 -12.32 5.20
C GLU A 58 -12.14 -11.61 4.77
N GLU A 59 -11.85 -11.56 3.46
CA GLU A 59 -10.69 -10.84 2.94
C GLU A 59 -10.80 -9.33 3.22
N LYS A 60 -11.98 -8.75 2.98
CA LYS A 60 -12.24 -7.32 3.26
C LYS A 60 -12.13 -7.01 4.74
N ASN A 61 -12.75 -7.81 5.60
CA ASN A 61 -12.66 -7.66 7.05
C ASN A 61 -11.21 -7.81 7.52
N ARG A 62 -10.44 -8.76 6.96
CA ARG A 62 -9.02 -8.89 7.28
C ARG A 62 -8.24 -7.63 6.91
N PHE A 63 -8.46 -7.09 5.71
CA PHE A 63 -7.81 -5.85 5.26
C PHE A 63 -8.17 -4.67 6.16
N GLU A 64 -9.45 -4.51 6.50
CA GLU A 64 -9.95 -3.49 7.43
C GLU A 64 -9.31 -3.61 8.82
N LYS A 65 -9.15 -4.83 9.34
CA LYS A 65 -8.50 -5.08 10.63
C LYS A 65 -7.01 -4.76 10.58
N MET A 66 -6.32 -5.06 9.48
CA MET A 66 -4.92 -4.67 9.27
C MET A 66 -4.77 -3.15 9.24
N VAL A 67 -5.67 -2.43 8.54
CA VAL A 67 -5.70 -0.96 8.51
C VAL A 67 -5.95 -0.37 9.91
N GLN A 68 -6.94 -0.86 10.65
CA GLN A 68 -7.20 -0.40 12.02
C GLN A 68 -6.00 -0.59 12.92
N LEU A 69 -5.37 -1.76 12.82
CA LEU A 69 -4.23 -2.10 13.63
C LEU A 69 -3.05 -1.18 13.32
N PHE A 70 -2.73 -1.00 12.04
CA PHE A 70 -1.68 -0.09 11.59
C PHE A 70 -1.91 1.33 12.13
N LEU A 71 -3.11 1.89 11.95
CA LEU A 71 -3.46 3.22 12.43
C LEU A 71 -3.48 3.35 13.96
N SER A 72 -3.66 2.24 14.68
CA SER A 72 -3.58 2.24 16.15
C SER A 72 -2.14 2.17 16.66
N GLU A 73 -1.21 1.62 15.88
CA GLU A 73 0.17 1.37 16.31
C GLU A 73 1.16 2.40 15.74
N LYS A 74 0.90 2.95 14.56
CA LYS A 74 1.80 3.87 13.85
C LYS A 74 1.28 5.30 13.91
N ARG A 75 2.19 6.24 14.18
CA ARG A 75 1.87 7.68 14.13
C ARG A 75 1.93 8.17 12.69
N ILE A 76 1.00 9.05 12.35
CA ILE A 76 0.96 9.77 11.08
C ILE A 76 0.90 11.25 11.42
N THR A 77 1.92 12.00 11.06
CA THR A 77 2.08 13.41 11.41
C THR A 77 2.15 14.25 10.15
N GLY A 78 1.31 15.29 10.11
CA GLY A 78 1.31 16.28 9.05
C GLY A 78 2.26 17.41 9.36
N ILE A 79 3.25 17.62 8.50
CA ILE A 79 4.12 18.79 8.53
C ILE A 79 3.49 19.83 7.62
N GLU A 80 3.04 20.94 8.19
CA GLU A 80 2.35 22.02 7.45
C GLU A 80 1.11 21.54 6.66
N THR A 81 0.52 20.41 7.06
CA THR A 81 -0.66 19.86 6.43
C THR A 81 -1.55 19.14 7.45
N VAL A 82 -2.84 19.08 7.15
CA VAL A 82 -3.82 18.42 8.01
C VAL A 82 -3.96 16.95 7.65
N ILE A 83 -3.90 16.09 8.66
CA ILE A 83 -4.11 14.65 8.55
C ILE A 83 -5.58 14.32 8.80
N ASP A 84 -6.37 14.40 7.74
CA ASP A 84 -7.75 13.92 7.70
C ASP A 84 -7.83 12.39 7.60
N ASP A 85 -9.04 11.85 7.74
CA ASP A 85 -9.26 10.40 7.70
C ASP A 85 -8.93 9.80 6.34
N THR A 86 -9.14 10.54 5.25
CA THR A 86 -8.70 10.14 3.91
C THR A 86 -7.20 9.87 3.89
N THR A 87 -6.40 10.85 4.34
CA THR A 87 -4.93 10.74 4.38
C THR A 87 -4.50 9.54 5.23
N LYS A 88 -5.08 9.37 6.43
CA LYS A 88 -4.77 8.22 7.29
C LYS A 88 -5.02 6.89 6.60
N VAL A 89 -6.21 6.74 6.01
CA VAL A 89 -6.63 5.49 5.36
C VAL A 89 -5.77 5.21 4.13
N LEU A 90 -5.41 6.22 3.33
CA LEU A 90 -4.52 6.03 2.18
C LEU A 90 -3.10 5.63 2.60
N VAL A 91 -2.52 6.28 3.62
CA VAL A 91 -1.21 5.87 4.18
C VAL A 91 -1.26 4.41 4.66
N ALA A 92 -2.30 4.04 5.42
CA ALA A 92 -2.45 2.68 5.90
C ALA A 92 -2.63 1.69 4.75
N ALA A 93 -3.45 2.01 3.75
CA ALA A 93 -3.63 1.17 2.57
C ALA A 93 -2.32 0.93 1.82
N SER A 94 -1.49 1.96 1.64
CA SER A 94 -0.16 1.82 1.02
C SER A 94 0.75 0.84 1.76
N ALA A 95 0.69 0.80 3.09
CA ALA A 95 1.44 -0.16 3.90
C ALA A 95 0.86 -1.59 3.84
N ILE A 96 -0.47 -1.70 3.85
CA ILE A 96 -1.16 -2.99 3.93
C ILE A 96 -1.19 -3.71 2.58
N ILE A 97 -1.27 -3.00 1.45
CA ILE A 97 -1.35 -3.63 0.12
C ILE A 97 -0.19 -4.59 -0.15
N PRO A 98 1.10 -4.18 0.00
CA PRO A 98 2.23 -5.09 -0.22
C PRO A 98 2.27 -6.26 0.76
N THR A 99 1.84 -6.02 2.00
CA THR A 99 1.97 -7.00 3.10
C THR A 99 0.75 -7.92 3.26
N PHE A 100 -0.34 -7.69 2.53
CA PHE A 100 -1.59 -8.44 2.70
C PHE A 100 -1.44 -9.96 2.50
N GLY A 101 -0.53 -10.40 1.63
CA GLY A 101 -0.24 -11.84 1.43
C GLY A 101 0.75 -12.43 2.45
N LEU A 102 1.48 -11.59 3.17
CA LEU A 102 2.48 -12.00 4.15
C LEU A 102 1.79 -12.22 5.50
N GLN A 103 1.71 -13.49 5.92
CA GLN A 103 1.15 -13.83 7.22
C GLN A 103 2.06 -13.33 8.34
N ASP A 104 1.46 -12.80 9.41
CA ASP A 104 2.14 -12.34 10.62
C ASP A 104 3.22 -11.27 10.41
N TRP A 105 3.15 -10.53 9.29
CA TRP A 105 4.08 -9.45 9.00
C TRP A 105 3.72 -8.16 9.76
N GLU A 106 4.73 -7.49 10.30
CA GLU A 106 4.62 -6.18 10.95
C GLU A 106 5.78 -5.28 10.56
N TYR A 107 5.52 -3.98 10.37
CA TYR A 107 6.56 -2.98 10.23
C TYR A 107 7.17 -2.67 11.61
N THR A 108 8.07 -3.50 12.12
CA THR A 108 8.64 -3.34 13.48
C THR A 108 9.46 -2.07 13.62
N ASN A 109 10.22 -1.72 12.58
CA ASN A 109 11.18 -0.61 12.62
C ASN A 109 10.58 0.70 12.07
N LEU A 110 9.28 0.73 11.76
CA LEU A 110 8.59 1.96 11.38
C LEU A 110 8.15 2.72 12.63
N GLY A 111 8.79 3.85 12.90
CA GLY A 111 8.40 4.75 13.99
C GLY A 111 7.16 5.57 13.61
N GLU A 112 7.25 6.30 12.50
CA GLU A 112 6.28 7.35 12.17
C GLU A 112 6.25 7.66 10.67
N VAL A 113 5.07 8.06 10.17
CA VAL A 113 4.88 8.53 8.80
C VAL A 113 4.71 10.04 8.80
N LEU A 114 5.59 10.75 8.10
CA LEU A 114 5.56 12.20 7.94
C LEU A 114 4.92 12.56 6.61
N VAL A 115 3.88 13.39 6.63
CA VAL A 115 3.15 13.79 5.43
C VAL A 115 3.29 15.30 5.22
N PHE A 116 3.65 15.70 4.00
CA PHE A 116 3.93 17.09 3.61
C PHE A 116 2.90 17.59 2.57
N PRO A 117 2.63 18.91 2.48
CA PRO A 117 1.62 19.48 1.58
C PRO A 117 2.01 19.46 0.09
N GLY A 118 3.27 19.21 -0.26
CA GLY A 118 3.79 19.35 -1.63
C GLY A 118 5.03 18.49 -1.91
N SER A 119 5.74 18.78 -3.01
CA SER A 119 6.98 18.08 -3.33
C SER A 119 8.05 18.38 -2.27
N LEU A 120 8.80 17.34 -1.88
CA LEU A 120 9.88 17.45 -0.89
C LEU A 120 11.07 18.27 -1.40
N GLN A 121 11.04 18.79 -2.64
CA GLN A 121 12.09 19.65 -3.19
C GLN A 121 12.35 20.92 -2.38
N ARG A 122 11.35 21.47 -1.69
CA ARG A 122 11.55 22.59 -0.75
C ARG A 122 12.22 22.19 0.57
N PHE A 123 12.34 20.89 0.82
CA PHE A 123 12.94 20.28 2.00
C PHE A 123 14.19 19.45 1.64
N LYS A 124 14.73 19.64 0.43
CA LYS A 124 16.01 19.06 0.00
C LYS A 124 17.16 19.92 0.54
N ASP A 125 18.09 19.30 1.25
CA ASP A 125 19.45 19.82 1.36
C ASP A 125 20.16 19.62 0.00
N GLU A 126 21.07 20.54 -0.36
CA GLU A 126 21.72 20.64 -1.69
C GLU A 126 22.51 19.39 -2.12
N ASP A 127 22.74 18.42 -1.22
CA ASP A 127 23.54 17.21 -1.47
C ASP A 127 22.71 15.92 -1.71
N SER A 128 21.37 15.95 -1.69
CA SER A 128 20.55 14.73 -1.83
C SER A 128 19.73 14.67 -3.14
N GLU A 129 20.29 13.96 -4.12
CA GLU A 129 19.65 13.62 -5.40
C GLU A 129 18.80 12.34 -5.31
N ALA A 130 17.83 12.27 -4.40
CA ALA A 130 16.66 11.41 -4.55
C ALA A 130 15.53 11.91 -3.64
N VAL A 131 14.29 11.88 -4.14
CA VAL A 131 13.10 12.13 -3.31
C VAL A 131 12.75 10.82 -2.63
N SER A 132 13.59 10.34 -1.72
CA SER A 132 13.28 9.35 -0.69
C SER A 132 14.58 8.84 -0.08
N GLU A 133 15.20 9.66 0.76
CA GLU A 133 15.99 9.09 1.84
C GLU A 133 14.99 8.82 2.96
N VAL A 134 14.66 7.55 3.18
CA VAL A 134 14.20 7.06 4.48
C VAL A 134 15.25 7.55 5.48
N LEU A 135 15.03 8.72 6.08
CA LEU A 135 15.96 9.37 7.02
C LEU A 135 16.02 8.51 8.29
N GLY A 136 16.77 7.43 8.22
CA GLY A 136 17.19 6.62 9.35
C GLY A 136 18.36 7.34 10.02
N ARG A 137 18.09 8.12 11.06
CA ARG A 137 19.13 8.38 12.06
C ARG A 137 19.28 7.11 12.89
N VAL A 138 20.32 6.32 12.60
CA VAL A 138 20.77 5.27 13.52
C VAL A 138 21.38 5.97 14.73
N ASN A 139 20.56 6.24 15.74
CA ASN A 139 21.10 6.37 17.09
C ASN A 139 21.29 4.92 17.57
N PRO A 140 22.43 4.52 18.16
CA PRO A 140 22.67 3.12 18.58
C PRO A 140 21.62 2.55 19.56
N PHE A 141 20.71 3.40 20.04
CA PHE A 141 19.66 3.11 21.01
C PHE A 141 18.23 3.37 20.48
N GLN A 142 18.03 3.79 19.22
CA GLN A 142 16.72 4.02 18.61
C GLN A 142 16.72 3.64 17.12
N ASN A 143 16.09 2.51 16.77
CA ASN A 143 15.96 2.00 15.40
C ASN A 143 14.59 2.35 14.79
N ASP A 144 14.13 3.59 14.96
CA ASP A 144 12.83 4.02 14.43
C ASP A 144 13.03 4.77 13.10
N HIS A 145 12.65 4.14 11.98
CA HIS A 145 12.64 4.75 10.66
C HIS A 145 11.41 5.61 10.45
N TYR A 146 11.55 6.62 9.58
CA TYR A 146 10.47 7.50 9.15
C TYR A 146 10.16 7.27 7.68
N VAL A 147 8.87 7.17 7.36
CA VAL A 147 8.41 7.20 5.97
C VAL A 147 7.94 8.61 5.66
N THR A 148 8.44 9.20 4.58
CA THR A 148 8.05 10.55 4.17
C THR A 148 7.16 10.50 2.93
N LEU A 149 6.01 11.16 2.98
CA LEU A 149 5.04 11.18 1.88
C LEU A 149 4.62 12.60 1.54
N SER A 150 4.41 12.85 0.25
CA SER A 150 3.71 14.05 -0.21
C SER A 150 2.20 13.76 -0.25
N LYS A 151 1.39 14.50 0.51
CA LYS A 151 -0.09 14.37 0.51
C LYS A 151 -0.70 14.37 -0.90
N PRO A 152 -0.39 15.35 -1.79
CA PRO A 152 -0.95 15.33 -3.13
C PRO A 152 -0.45 14.17 -3.98
N ALA A 153 0.78 13.66 -3.76
CA ALA A 153 1.26 12.48 -4.48
C ALA A 153 0.58 11.19 -3.99
N LEU A 154 0.41 11.06 -2.68
CA LEU A 154 -0.35 9.97 -2.05
C LEU A 154 -1.79 9.94 -2.60
N GLU A 155 -2.48 11.08 -2.61
CA GLU A 155 -3.85 11.15 -3.13
C GLU A 155 -3.94 10.82 -4.61
N ARG A 156 -2.97 11.26 -5.43
CA ARG A 156 -2.90 10.93 -6.86
C ARG A 156 -2.72 9.44 -7.09
N GLY A 157 -1.83 8.78 -6.35
CA GLY A 157 -1.56 7.36 -6.51
C GLY A 157 -2.77 6.45 -6.27
N PHE A 158 -3.76 6.92 -5.51
CA PHE A 158 -5.04 6.21 -5.32
C PHE A 158 -6.17 6.69 -6.23
N ASN A 159 -6.00 7.81 -6.94
CA ASN A 159 -7.00 8.35 -7.86
C ASN A 159 -6.81 7.89 -9.31
N ASP A 160 -5.57 7.68 -9.73
CA ASP A 160 -5.25 7.38 -11.12
C ASP A 160 -4.40 6.10 -11.26
N MET A 161 -5.06 4.94 -11.26
CA MET A 161 -4.36 3.67 -11.53
C MET A 161 -3.79 3.59 -12.97
N ALA A 162 -4.06 4.57 -13.84
CA ALA A 162 -3.56 4.57 -15.21
C ALA A 162 -2.13 5.13 -15.33
N ASP A 163 -1.61 5.87 -14.36
CA ASP A 163 -0.24 6.42 -14.42
C ASP A 163 0.84 5.42 -13.97
N ARG A 164 0.45 4.33 -13.29
CA ARG A 164 1.32 3.28 -12.72
C ARG A 164 2.19 3.76 -11.56
N GLN A 165 1.83 4.86 -10.91
CA GLN A 165 2.62 5.48 -9.85
C GLN A 165 1.80 5.54 -8.57
N ASN A 166 2.32 4.93 -7.51
CA ASN A 166 1.75 5.00 -6.19
C ASN A 166 2.89 5.20 -5.18
N VAL A 167 3.23 6.48 -4.95
CA VAL A 167 4.33 6.87 -4.05
C VAL A 167 4.18 6.25 -2.67
N GLY A 168 2.96 6.10 -2.15
CA GLY A 168 2.77 5.41 -0.89
C GLY A 168 3.25 3.95 -0.95
N ILE A 169 2.82 3.18 -1.96
CA ILE A 169 3.28 1.79 -2.15
C ILE A 169 4.79 1.75 -2.39
N HIS A 170 5.35 2.71 -3.13
CA HIS A 170 6.77 2.85 -3.39
C HIS A 170 7.58 2.95 -2.08
N GLU A 171 7.24 3.91 -1.22
CA GLU A 171 7.97 4.09 0.05
C GLU A 171 7.84 2.88 0.98
N PHE A 172 6.67 2.26 1.02
CA PHE A 172 6.48 1.05 1.81
C PHE A 172 7.19 -0.17 1.19
N ALA A 173 7.49 -0.18 -0.11
CA ALA A 173 8.34 -1.20 -0.71
C ALA A 173 9.79 -1.06 -0.24
N HIS A 174 10.34 0.15 -0.15
CA HIS A 174 11.66 0.39 0.45
C HIS A 174 11.71 -0.06 1.92
N MET A 175 10.65 0.19 2.69
CA MET A 175 10.55 -0.32 4.07
C MET A 175 10.52 -1.85 4.16
N LEU A 176 10.01 -2.52 3.12
CA LEU A 176 10.03 -3.98 3.06
C LEU A 176 11.39 -4.51 2.62
N ASP A 177 12.06 -3.82 1.70
CA ASP A 177 13.43 -4.12 1.30
C ASP A 177 14.36 -4.07 2.53
N GLN A 178 14.26 -2.99 3.31
CA GLN A 178 15.03 -2.75 4.54
C GLN A 178 14.74 -3.72 5.70
N ALA A 179 13.83 -4.66 5.56
CA ALA A 179 13.38 -5.46 6.70
C ALA A 179 14.48 -6.38 7.28
N ASP A 180 15.51 -6.72 6.51
CA ASP A 180 16.71 -7.42 6.98
C ASP A 180 17.86 -6.49 7.40
N GLY A 181 17.66 -5.18 7.29
CA GLY A 181 18.62 -4.13 7.65
C GLY A 181 19.30 -3.46 6.45
N GLU A 182 19.08 -3.93 5.22
CA GLU A 182 19.71 -3.39 4.02
C GLU A 182 18.71 -2.88 2.99
N ILE A 183 19.00 -1.77 2.30
CA ILE A 183 18.22 -1.30 1.14
C ILE A 183 19.03 -1.63 -0.11
N ASN A 184 18.78 -2.80 -0.70
CA ASN A 184 19.57 -3.35 -1.80
C ASN A 184 18.69 -3.94 -2.93
N GLY A 185 17.37 -3.75 -2.88
CA GLY A 185 16.39 -4.29 -3.81
C GLY A 185 16.10 -5.77 -3.67
N THR A 186 16.66 -6.44 -2.66
CA THR A 186 16.45 -7.85 -2.36
C THR A 186 15.77 -7.97 -0.99
N PRO A 187 14.46 -8.30 -0.94
CA PRO A 187 13.73 -8.40 0.32
C PRO A 187 14.08 -9.70 1.10
N GLY A 188 15.31 -9.80 1.62
CA GLY A 188 15.88 -11.02 2.20
C GLY A 188 15.14 -11.51 3.46
N ALA A 189 14.48 -10.61 4.19
CA ALA A 189 13.72 -10.97 5.39
C ALA A 189 12.54 -11.93 5.15
N TYR A 190 11.99 -11.99 3.93
CA TYR A 190 10.83 -12.84 3.62
C TYR A 190 10.91 -13.53 2.24
N LEU A 191 11.98 -13.29 1.48
CA LEU A 191 12.32 -14.05 0.28
C LEU A 191 13.03 -15.36 0.67
N PRO A 192 12.54 -16.53 0.23
CA PRO A 192 13.27 -17.78 0.44
C PRO A 192 14.69 -17.71 -0.12
N GLU A 193 15.66 -18.25 0.60
CA GLU A 193 17.10 -18.17 0.26
C GLU A 193 17.38 -18.67 -1.16
N GLU A 194 16.70 -19.74 -1.59
CA GLU A 194 16.84 -20.31 -2.93
C GLU A 194 16.33 -19.40 -4.05
N MET A 195 15.57 -18.34 -3.73
CA MET A 195 15.06 -17.36 -4.67
C MET A 195 15.91 -16.10 -4.76
N VAL A 196 16.83 -15.86 -3.83
CA VAL A 196 17.66 -14.64 -3.78
C VAL A 196 18.49 -14.48 -5.04
N LEU A 197 19.31 -15.47 -5.40
CA LEU A 197 20.13 -15.40 -6.62
C LEU A 197 19.28 -15.30 -7.91
N PRO A 198 18.22 -16.13 -8.11
CA PRO A 198 17.33 -15.96 -9.26
C PRO A 198 16.67 -14.58 -9.36
N TRP A 199 16.36 -13.95 -8.22
CA TRP A 199 15.81 -12.59 -8.17
C TRP A 199 16.85 -11.57 -8.61
N GLN A 200 18.03 -11.57 -8.00
CA GLN A 200 19.12 -10.62 -8.32
C GLN A 200 19.50 -10.68 -9.80
N GLU A 201 19.66 -11.88 -10.37
CA GLU A 201 19.93 -12.02 -11.81
C GLU A 201 18.79 -11.48 -12.70
N LEU A 202 17.54 -11.62 -12.25
CA LEU A 202 16.38 -11.09 -12.96
C LEU A 202 16.36 -9.55 -12.91
N VAL A 203 16.63 -8.96 -11.76
CA VAL A 203 16.77 -7.51 -11.55
C VAL A 203 17.87 -6.97 -12.47
N ASP A 204 19.07 -7.54 -12.44
CA ASP A 204 20.20 -7.15 -13.29
C ASP A 204 19.85 -7.13 -14.77
N ARG A 205 19.20 -8.20 -15.26
CA ARG A 205 18.77 -8.29 -16.66
C ARG A 205 17.73 -7.22 -16.98
N LYS A 206 16.76 -7.00 -16.10
CA LYS A 206 15.68 -6.02 -16.32
C LYS A 206 16.18 -4.58 -16.27
N ILE A 207 17.10 -4.25 -15.36
CA ILE A 207 17.76 -2.93 -15.33
C ILE A 207 18.52 -2.70 -16.64
N LYS A 208 19.25 -3.70 -17.16
CA LYS A 208 19.93 -3.59 -18.47
C LYS A 208 18.95 -3.38 -19.63
N GLU A 209 17.82 -4.09 -19.66
CA GLU A 209 16.76 -3.88 -20.66
C GLU A 209 16.18 -2.44 -20.58
N ILE A 210 15.91 -1.93 -19.37
CA ILE A 210 15.42 -0.56 -19.17
C ILE A 210 16.43 0.46 -19.66
N LYS A 211 17.72 0.31 -19.32
CA LYS A 211 18.80 1.21 -19.77
C LYS A 211 18.97 1.24 -21.29
N LYS A 212 18.60 0.16 -21.98
CA LYS A 212 18.58 0.08 -23.46
C LYS A 212 17.31 0.62 -24.09
N GLY A 213 16.28 0.97 -23.31
CA GLY A 213 14.97 1.36 -23.81
C GLY A 213 14.13 0.18 -24.32
N GLU A 214 14.46 -1.04 -23.91
CA GLU A 214 13.81 -2.29 -24.34
C GLU A 214 12.68 -2.74 -23.37
N SER A 215 12.30 -1.90 -22.40
CA SER A 215 11.31 -2.18 -21.37
C SER A 215 10.32 -1.02 -21.23
N ASP A 216 9.05 -1.30 -20.91
CA ASP A 216 8.05 -0.27 -20.62
C ASP A 216 7.87 0.03 -19.12
N ILE A 217 8.76 -0.51 -18.28
CA ILE A 217 8.93 -0.10 -16.88
C ILE A 217 9.56 1.30 -16.87
N ASN A 218 9.15 2.14 -15.92
CA ASN A 218 9.65 3.50 -15.77
C ASN A 218 11.20 3.51 -15.73
N PRO A 219 11.90 4.32 -16.55
CA PRO A 219 13.35 4.42 -16.55
C PRO A 219 13.97 4.69 -15.17
N TYR A 220 13.23 5.35 -14.27
CA TYR A 220 13.66 5.58 -12.90
C TYR A 220 14.00 4.28 -12.14
N ALA A 221 13.35 3.16 -12.48
CA ALA A 221 13.65 1.84 -11.92
C ALA A 221 15.07 1.35 -12.23
N ALA A 222 15.78 1.96 -13.19
CA ALA A 222 17.16 1.60 -13.52
C ALA A 222 18.22 2.39 -12.75
N THR A 223 17.79 3.25 -11.80
CA THR A 223 18.69 4.04 -10.94
C THR A 223 19.55 3.12 -10.07
N ASN A 224 18.92 2.19 -9.36
CA ASN A 224 19.56 1.12 -8.59
C ASN A 224 18.55 -0.02 -8.35
N GLU A 225 18.98 -1.10 -7.70
CA GLU A 225 18.21 -2.30 -7.43
C GLU A 225 17.03 -2.04 -6.47
N ALA A 226 17.21 -1.17 -5.47
CA ALA A 226 16.14 -0.80 -4.53
C ALA A 226 15.01 -0.06 -5.25
N GLU A 227 15.36 0.91 -6.11
CA GLU A 227 14.40 1.61 -6.96
C GLU A 227 13.73 0.68 -7.96
N PHE A 228 14.47 -0.29 -8.49
CA PHE A 228 13.89 -1.32 -9.33
C PHE A 228 12.80 -2.10 -8.58
N PHE A 229 13.07 -2.51 -7.34
CA PHE A 229 12.12 -3.25 -6.51
C PHE A 229 10.88 -2.41 -6.19
N ALA A 230 11.06 -1.15 -5.76
CA ALA A 230 9.96 -0.26 -5.43
C ALA A 230 9.06 0.04 -6.64
N VAL A 231 9.64 0.43 -7.78
CA VAL A 231 8.86 0.69 -9.01
C VAL A 231 8.18 -0.58 -9.53
N SER A 232 8.87 -1.73 -9.47
CA SER A 232 8.26 -3.01 -9.86
C SER A 232 7.08 -3.37 -8.96
N THR A 233 7.14 -3.02 -7.67
CA THR A 233 6.06 -3.23 -6.70
C THR A 233 4.85 -2.36 -7.01
N GLU A 234 5.06 -1.08 -7.35
CA GLU A 234 3.98 -0.20 -7.82
C GLU A 234 3.28 -0.81 -9.04
N TYR A 235 4.04 -1.18 -10.07
CA TYR A 235 3.49 -1.79 -11.29
C TYR A 235 2.73 -3.08 -11.01
N PHE A 236 3.20 -3.90 -10.06
CA PHE A 236 2.60 -5.16 -9.69
C PHE A 236 1.21 -4.99 -9.07
N PHE A 237 1.00 -3.98 -8.25
CA PHE A 237 -0.29 -3.73 -7.60
C PHE A 237 -1.22 -2.84 -8.42
N GLU A 238 -0.68 -1.87 -9.16
CA GLU A 238 -1.47 -0.92 -9.98
C GLU A 238 -1.90 -1.52 -11.33
N LYS A 239 -1.01 -2.23 -12.03
CA LYS A 239 -1.29 -2.82 -13.36
C LYS A 239 -0.81 -4.27 -13.51
N PRO A 240 -1.28 -5.20 -12.67
CA PRO A 240 -0.84 -6.59 -12.69
C PRO A 240 -1.12 -7.32 -14.00
N GLY A 241 -2.22 -6.98 -14.69
CA GLY A 241 -2.56 -7.58 -15.98
C GLY A 241 -1.48 -7.30 -17.04
N GLN A 242 -1.08 -6.04 -17.15
CA GLN A 242 -0.05 -5.59 -18.07
C GLN A 242 1.33 -6.11 -17.69
N MET A 243 1.68 -6.11 -16.41
CA MET A 243 2.95 -6.65 -15.93
C MET A 243 3.06 -8.15 -16.23
N ALA A 244 1.99 -8.92 -16.00
CA ALA A 244 1.97 -10.34 -16.30
C ALA A 244 2.06 -10.65 -17.81
N GLU A 245 1.59 -9.75 -18.66
CA GLU A 245 1.68 -9.88 -20.12
C GLU A 245 3.07 -9.53 -20.64
N LYS A 246 3.61 -8.37 -20.25
CA LYS A 246 4.87 -7.83 -20.77
C LYS A 246 6.12 -8.32 -20.03
N HIS A 247 6.00 -8.61 -18.73
CA HIS A 247 7.09 -9.07 -17.87
C HIS A 247 6.69 -10.33 -17.08
N PRO A 248 6.31 -11.44 -17.75
CA PRO A 248 5.74 -12.62 -17.10
C PRO A 248 6.65 -13.23 -16.03
N ARG A 249 7.97 -13.27 -16.27
CA ARG A 249 8.95 -13.78 -15.28
C ARG A 249 9.03 -12.89 -14.04
N LEU A 250 9.02 -11.57 -14.21
CA LEU A 250 9.04 -10.60 -13.11
C LEU A 250 7.75 -10.69 -12.30
N TYR A 251 6.60 -10.74 -12.99
CA TYR A 251 5.30 -10.93 -12.35
C TYR A 251 5.22 -12.23 -11.53
N ALA A 252 5.76 -13.34 -12.07
CA ALA A 252 5.79 -14.61 -11.35
C ALA A 252 6.67 -14.54 -10.09
N MET A 253 7.80 -13.83 -10.14
CA MET A 253 8.67 -13.66 -8.97
C MET A 253 8.00 -12.79 -7.89
N LEU A 254 7.42 -11.66 -8.27
CA LEU A 254 6.70 -10.78 -7.34
C LEU A 254 5.46 -11.47 -6.73
N THR A 255 4.79 -12.34 -7.49
CA THR A 255 3.70 -13.18 -6.97
C THR A 255 4.18 -14.07 -5.82
N ARG A 256 5.40 -14.62 -5.92
CA ARG A 256 6.00 -15.44 -4.86
C ARG A 256 6.48 -14.59 -3.69
N ILE A 257 7.17 -13.47 -3.96
CA ILE A 257 7.66 -12.51 -2.96
C ILE A 257 6.50 -12.02 -2.08
N PHE A 258 5.46 -11.47 -2.68
CA PHE A 258 4.33 -10.91 -1.92
C PHE A 258 3.32 -11.96 -1.46
N ARG A 259 3.40 -13.20 -1.96
CA ARG A 259 2.38 -14.26 -1.77
C ARG A 259 0.98 -13.80 -2.19
N GLN A 260 0.92 -12.98 -3.24
CA GLN A 260 -0.32 -12.41 -3.78
C GLN A 260 -0.35 -12.58 -5.28
N ASN A 261 -1.54 -12.78 -5.86
CA ASN A 261 -1.73 -12.81 -7.32
C ASN A 261 -2.76 -11.76 -7.74
N PRO A 262 -2.38 -10.47 -7.86
CA PRO A 262 -3.33 -9.41 -8.13
C PRO A 262 -4.05 -9.62 -9.47
N LYS A 263 -3.40 -10.11 -10.54
CA LYS A 263 -4.08 -10.37 -11.84
C LYS A 263 -5.29 -11.29 -11.71
N ARG A 264 -5.21 -12.36 -10.91
CA ARG A 264 -6.36 -13.27 -10.68
C ARG A 264 -7.47 -12.62 -9.85
N ARG A 265 -7.17 -11.52 -9.15
CA ARG A 265 -8.12 -10.70 -8.40
C ARG A 265 -8.76 -9.60 -9.29
N PHE A 266 -8.01 -9.04 -10.25
CA PHE A 266 -8.50 -8.08 -11.27
C PHE A 266 -9.32 -8.77 -12.38
N GLY A 267 -10.46 -9.36 -12.01
CA GLY A 267 -11.49 -9.82 -12.96
C GLY A 267 -12.60 -8.80 -13.21
N ILE A 268 -12.45 -7.57 -12.71
CA ILE A 268 -13.48 -6.53 -12.70
C ILE A 268 -13.00 -5.36 -13.57
N ASN A 269 -13.85 -4.90 -14.48
CA ASN A 269 -13.54 -3.81 -15.40
C ASN A 269 -13.68 -2.45 -14.67
N PHE A 270 -12.63 -2.04 -13.96
CA PHE A 270 -12.63 -0.90 -13.03
C PHE A 270 -13.04 0.45 -13.63
N ARG A 271 -12.87 0.65 -14.95
CA ARG A 271 -13.35 1.85 -15.65
C ARG A 271 -14.86 2.06 -15.55
N GLU A 272 -15.64 0.99 -15.37
CA GLU A 272 -17.10 1.09 -15.19
C GLU A 272 -17.48 1.41 -13.74
N LEU A 273 -16.68 1.00 -12.75
CA LEU A 273 -16.93 1.23 -11.33
C LEU A 273 -16.51 2.63 -10.85
N LEU A 274 -15.41 3.16 -11.40
CA LEU A 274 -14.86 4.46 -11.02
C LEU A 274 -15.39 5.61 -11.88
N ASN A 275 -16.44 5.41 -12.69
CA ASN A 275 -17.08 6.51 -13.40
C ASN A 275 -17.97 7.29 -12.41
N PRO A 276 -17.62 8.54 -12.03
CA PRO A 276 -18.40 9.32 -11.06
C PRO A 276 -19.81 9.68 -11.57
N TYR A 277 -20.10 9.38 -12.84
CA TYR A 277 -21.40 9.62 -13.48
C TYR A 277 -22.26 8.35 -13.65
N GLY A 278 -21.83 7.20 -13.09
CA GLY A 278 -22.50 5.91 -13.28
C GLY A 278 -22.45 5.39 -14.72
N LYS A 279 -22.95 4.17 -14.95
CA LYS A 279 -23.04 3.58 -16.30
C LYS A 279 -23.99 4.42 -17.16
N ARG A 280 -23.46 5.11 -18.19
CA ARG A 280 -24.30 5.81 -19.18
C ARG A 280 -25.09 4.78 -19.96
N LEU A 281 -26.40 4.98 -20.05
CA LEU A 281 -27.33 4.07 -20.74
C LEU A 281 -26.87 3.82 -22.18
N GLY A 282 -26.56 2.56 -22.49
CA GLY A 282 -26.01 2.15 -23.78
C GLY A 282 -27.05 2.24 -24.90
N ARG A 283 -26.61 2.55 -26.13
CA ARG A 283 -27.49 2.67 -27.31
C ARG A 283 -28.39 1.45 -27.54
N ASN A 284 -27.93 0.26 -27.18
CA ASN A 284 -28.66 -0.99 -27.39
C ASN A 284 -29.41 -1.51 -26.15
N GLU A 285 -29.35 -0.83 -25.01
CA GLU A 285 -30.04 -1.23 -23.79
C GLU A 285 -31.55 -0.94 -23.87
N PRO A 286 -32.40 -1.63 -23.09
CA PRO A 286 -33.83 -1.33 -23.02
C PRO A 286 -34.09 0.13 -22.65
N CYS A 287 -35.04 0.78 -23.32
CA CYS A 287 -35.33 2.18 -23.07
C CYS A 287 -35.98 2.40 -21.69
N PRO A 288 -35.53 3.38 -20.88
CA PRO A 288 -36.05 3.65 -19.53
C PRO A 288 -37.53 4.03 -19.49
N CYS A 289 -38.08 4.51 -20.61
CA CYS A 289 -39.50 4.83 -20.73
C CYS A 289 -40.41 3.57 -20.83
N ARG A 290 -39.83 2.37 -20.73
CA ARG A 290 -40.53 1.07 -20.79
C ARG A 290 -41.30 0.81 -22.09
N SER A 291 -40.91 1.45 -23.18
CA SER A 291 -41.52 1.29 -24.51
C SER A 291 -41.29 -0.09 -25.16
N GLY A 292 -40.48 -0.96 -24.54
CA GLY A 292 -40.06 -2.24 -25.12
C GLY A 292 -39.00 -2.13 -26.22
N GLN A 293 -38.59 -0.91 -26.60
CA GLN A 293 -37.59 -0.66 -27.65
C GLN A 293 -36.19 -0.42 -27.08
N LYS A 294 -35.15 -0.59 -27.92
CA LYS A 294 -33.76 -0.21 -27.59
C LYS A 294 -33.64 1.31 -27.45
N TYR A 295 -32.81 1.80 -26.53
CA TYR A 295 -32.65 3.24 -26.24
C TYR A 295 -32.38 4.08 -27.50
N LYS A 296 -31.53 3.60 -28.41
CA LYS A 296 -31.23 4.27 -29.69
C LYS A 296 -32.43 4.47 -30.62
N ASN A 297 -33.45 3.64 -30.48
CA ASN A 297 -34.65 3.67 -31.32
C ASN A 297 -35.80 4.42 -30.63
N CYS A 298 -35.61 4.91 -29.41
CA CYS A 298 -36.66 5.51 -28.60
C CYS A 298 -36.26 6.87 -28.04
N CYS A 299 -35.58 6.92 -26.89
CA CYS A 299 -35.29 8.19 -26.20
C CYS A 299 -33.88 8.76 -26.45
N LEU A 300 -33.04 8.09 -27.25
CA LEU A 300 -31.72 8.64 -27.57
C LEU A 300 -31.87 9.85 -28.52
N PRO A 301 -31.40 11.06 -28.13
CA PRO A 301 -31.46 12.23 -29.00
C PRO A 301 -30.67 11.96 -30.28
N LYS A 302 -31.32 12.07 -31.43
CA LYS A 302 -30.62 12.05 -32.71
C LYS A 302 -29.74 13.29 -32.76
N ARG A 303 -28.42 13.11 -32.84
CA ARG A 303 -27.51 14.25 -33.12
C ARG A 303 -28.00 14.90 -34.41
N SER A 304 -28.46 16.14 -34.32
CA SER A 304 -28.65 17.01 -35.48
C SER A 304 -27.31 17.11 -36.20
N ALA A 305 -27.29 16.75 -37.49
CA ALA A 305 -26.12 16.92 -38.32
C ALA A 305 -25.78 18.41 -38.39
N ALA A 306 -24.58 18.76 -37.93
CA ALA A 306 -23.90 20.02 -38.18
C ALA A 306 -22.59 19.68 -38.88
#